data_AF-C0HEL0-F1
#
_entry.id   AF-C0HEL0-F1
#
_cell.length_a   1.000
_cell.length_b   1.000
_cell.length_c   1.000
_cell.angle_alpha   90.00
_cell.angle_beta   90.00
_cell.angle_gamma   90.00
#
_symmetry.space_group_name_H-M   'P 1'
#
loop_
_entity.id
_entity.type
_entity.pdbx_description
1 polymer ?
#
loop_
_entity_poly.entity_id
_entity_poly.type
_entity_poly.pdbx_seq_one_letter_code
_entity_poly.pdbx_strand_id
1 'polypeptide(L)'
;MMFTVSKPSGHAGSRFGWALIRDDEVAKRALEYLRDSNMGASRDTQLRMLGIFKFMLANLRGKDDIFAFGHDVMRSRWLRLSAAVSRTRRITLQKIAPQYCTYFGRVREPSPAYAWVKCEMEEDEDCYEALLKANIITRSGVQYEASSRYTRISLLKSDDDFDVLMERLEDLVDADKYDDSNGSSSM
;
A
#
# COMPACT_ATOMS: atom_id res chain seq x y z
N MET A 1 6.05 -17.85 10.04
CA MET A 1 6.11 -16.61 9.23
C MET A 1 5.54 -16.89 7.85
N MET A 2 4.82 -15.94 7.23
CA MET A 2 4.21 -16.11 5.91
C MET A 2 4.67 -15.03 4.93
N PHE A 3 4.87 -15.41 3.67
CA PHE A 3 5.36 -14.53 2.61
C PHE A 3 4.68 -14.85 1.28
N THR A 4 4.73 -13.89 0.34
CA THR A 4 4.19 -14.04 -1.02
C THR A 4 5.07 -13.31 -2.02
N VAL A 5 5.08 -13.76 -3.28
CA VAL A 5 5.68 -13.02 -4.40
C VAL A 5 4.85 -11.81 -4.82
N SER A 6 3.57 -11.78 -4.45
CA SER A 6 2.60 -10.78 -4.92
C SER A 6 2.99 -9.34 -4.62
N LYS A 7 3.73 -9.12 -3.52
CA LYS A 7 4.10 -7.79 -3.01
C LYS A 7 5.54 -7.40 -3.34
N PRO A 8 6.58 -8.20 -3.02
CA PRO A 8 7.97 -7.80 -3.26
C PRO A 8 8.34 -7.77 -4.74
N SER A 9 7.76 -8.64 -5.57
CA SER A 9 8.07 -8.69 -7.01
C SER A 9 6.92 -8.27 -7.92
N GLY A 10 5.75 -7.93 -7.36
CA GLY A 10 4.55 -7.56 -8.12
C GLY A 10 3.86 -8.72 -8.86
N HIS A 11 4.33 -9.96 -8.69
CA HIS A 11 3.81 -11.14 -9.41
C HIS A 11 2.52 -11.71 -8.79
N ALA A 12 1.53 -10.86 -8.53
CA ALA A 12 0.30 -11.25 -7.82
C ALA A 12 -0.51 -12.33 -8.53
N GLY A 13 -0.49 -12.33 -9.87
CA GLY A 13 -1.16 -13.34 -10.70
C GLY A 13 -0.50 -14.72 -10.65
N SER A 14 0.74 -14.82 -10.16
CA SER A 14 1.42 -16.13 -10.01
C SER A 14 0.90 -16.94 -8.82
N ARG A 15 0.13 -16.33 -7.91
CA ARG A 15 -0.49 -17.01 -6.75
C ARG A 15 0.51 -17.85 -5.93
N PHE A 16 1.75 -17.37 -5.79
CA PHE A 16 2.81 -18.09 -5.08
C PHE A 16 3.11 -17.46 -3.72
N GLY A 17 3.14 -18.29 -2.68
CA GLY A 17 3.49 -17.91 -1.32
C GLY A 17 4.10 -19.08 -0.57
N TRP A 18 4.74 -18.78 0.56
CA TRP A 18 5.39 -19.77 1.39
C TRP A 18 5.26 -19.43 2.87
N ALA A 19 5.34 -20.46 3.69
CA ALA A 19 5.36 -20.34 5.13
C ALA A 19 6.64 -20.96 5.69
N LEU A 20 7.26 -20.28 6.65
CA LEU A 20 8.30 -20.82 7.50
C LEU A 20 7.65 -21.23 8.83
N ILE A 21 7.50 -22.53 9.05
CA ILE A 21 6.80 -23.11 10.19
C ILE A 21 7.84 -23.82 11.06
N ARG A 22 7.86 -23.48 12.36
CA ARG A 22 8.84 -24.03 13.32
C ARG A 22 8.36 -25.33 13.95
N ASP A 23 7.08 -25.39 14.26
CA ASP A 23 6.45 -26.55 14.87
C ASP A 23 6.15 -27.61 13.81
N ASP A 24 6.66 -28.81 14.02
CA ASP A 24 6.56 -29.91 13.05
C ASP A 24 5.12 -30.40 12.87
N GLU A 25 4.32 -30.44 13.94
CA GLU A 25 2.93 -30.87 13.88
C GLU A 25 2.07 -29.85 13.13
N VAL A 26 2.35 -28.56 13.30
CA VAL A 26 1.72 -27.50 12.48
C VAL A 26 2.15 -27.61 11.02
N ALA A 27 3.42 -27.93 10.74
CA ALA A 27 3.91 -28.07 9.37
C ALA A 27 3.27 -29.26 8.64
N LYS A 28 3.14 -30.41 9.31
CA LYS A 28 2.45 -31.60 8.80
C LYS A 28 1.00 -31.30 8.46
N ARG A 29 0.26 -30.68 9.38
CA ARG A 29 -1.15 -30.29 9.14
C ARG A 29 -1.31 -29.32 7.98
N ALA A 30 -0.37 -28.38 7.81
CA ALA A 30 -0.37 -27.47 6.67
C ALA A 30 -0.11 -28.21 5.34
N LEU A 31 0.80 -29.19 5.33
CA LEU A 31 1.07 -30.02 4.15
C LEU A 31 -0.12 -30.91 3.80
N GLU A 32 -0.78 -31.51 4.78
CA GLU A 32 -2.01 -32.28 4.60
C GLU A 32 -3.10 -31.41 3.96
N TYR A 33 -3.34 -30.22 4.51
CA TYR A 33 -4.29 -29.26 3.92
C TYR A 33 -3.95 -28.92 2.46
N LEU A 34 -2.67 -28.68 2.13
CA LEU A 34 -2.27 -28.37 0.76
C LEU A 34 -2.48 -29.55 -0.19
N ARG A 35 -2.15 -30.76 0.26
CA ARG A 35 -2.39 -31.99 -0.50
C ARG A 35 -3.87 -32.15 -0.81
N ASP A 36 -4.72 -31.98 0.19
CA ASP A 36 -6.15 -32.26 0.09
C ASP A 36 -6.92 -31.14 -0.62
N SER A 37 -6.47 -29.89 -0.53
CA SER A 37 -7.16 -28.74 -1.15
C SER A 37 -6.78 -28.49 -2.62
N ASN A 38 -5.50 -28.62 -2.97
CA ASN A 38 -5.01 -28.23 -4.29
C ASN A 38 -3.90 -29.11 -4.85
N MET A 39 -3.56 -30.23 -4.20
CA MET A 39 -2.46 -31.13 -4.58
C MET A 39 -1.10 -30.41 -4.69
N GLY A 40 -0.95 -29.30 -3.95
CA GLY A 40 0.26 -28.48 -3.95
C GLY A 40 0.32 -27.42 -5.07
N ALA A 41 1.42 -26.67 -5.09
CA ALA A 41 1.59 -25.57 -6.03
C ALA A 41 1.94 -26.02 -7.47
N SER A 42 1.48 -25.25 -8.46
CA SER A 42 1.85 -25.39 -9.88
C SER A 42 3.37 -25.44 -10.08
N ARG A 43 3.83 -26.39 -10.91
CA ARG A 43 5.26 -26.54 -11.25
C ARG A 43 5.75 -25.38 -12.13
N ASP A 44 4.94 -24.93 -13.08
CA ASP A 44 5.28 -23.76 -13.91
C ASP A 44 5.44 -22.49 -13.08
N THR A 45 4.56 -22.31 -12.09
CA THR A 45 4.68 -21.20 -11.14
C THR A 45 5.99 -21.30 -10.36
N GLN A 46 6.33 -22.48 -9.84
CA GLN A 46 7.59 -22.68 -9.13
C GLN A 46 8.81 -22.41 -10.01
N LEU A 47 8.80 -22.91 -11.25
CA LEU A 47 9.90 -22.71 -12.20
C LEU A 47 10.08 -21.23 -12.53
N ARG A 48 8.99 -20.51 -12.83
CA ARG A 48 9.04 -19.06 -13.09
C ARG A 48 9.54 -18.30 -11.86
N MET A 49 8.99 -18.58 -10.67
CA MET A 49 9.39 -17.88 -9.45
C MET A 49 10.83 -18.17 -9.06
N LEU A 50 11.33 -19.39 -9.30
CA LEU A 50 12.74 -19.72 -9.10
C LEU A 50 13.65 -18.82 -9.94
N GLY A 51 13.32 -18.59 -11.21
CA GLY A 51 14.08 -17.68 -12.08
C GLY A 51 14.09 -16.24 -11.56
N ILE A 52 12.92 -15.73 -11.13
CA ILE A 52 12.80 -14.39 -10.55
C ILE A 52 13.60 -14.27 -9.26
N PHE A 53 13.51 -15.25 -8.36
CA PHE A 53 14.28 -15.22 -7.12
C PHE A 53 15.78 -15.25 -7.38
N LYS A 54 16.25 -16.09 -8.32
CA LYS A 54 17.66 -16.09 -8.71
C LYS A 54 18.12 -14.72 -9.19
N PHE A 55 17.32 -14.06 -10.02
CA PHE A 55 17.62 -12.70 -10.48
C PHE A 55 17.64 -11.69 -9.32
N MET A 56 16.62 -11.69 -8.46
CA MET A 56 16.56 -10.79 -7.30
C MET A 56 17.77 -10.99 -6.38
N LEU A 57 18.12 -12.24 -6.08
CA LEU A 57 19.24 -12.58 -5.20
C LEU A 57 20.58 -12.17 -5.81
N ALA A 58 20.77 -12.35 -7.12
CA ALA A 58 22.00 -11.97 -7.82
C ALA A 58 22.23 -10.46 -7.86
N ASN A 59 21.17 -9.66 -7.73
CA ASN A 59 21.22 -8.20 -7.84
C ASN A 59 21.02 -7.46 -6.50
N LEU A 60 20.97 -8.17 -5.37
CA LEU A 60 20.85 -7.53 -4.04
C LEU A 60 21.97 -6.51 -3.83
N ARG A 61 21.61 -5.31 -3.39
CA ARG A 61 22.53 -4.18 -3.15
C ARG A 61 23.32 -3.73 -4.39
N GLY A 62 22.94 -4.19 -5.58
CA GLY A 62 23.48 -3.74 -6.86
C GLY A 62 22.63 -2.64 -7.51
N LYS A 63 22.96 -2.30 -8.76
CA LYS A 63 22.21 -1.32 -9.56
C LYS A 63 20.76 -1.74 -9.82
N ASP A 64 20.56 -3.03 -10.05
CA ASP A 64 19.24 -3.62 -10.36
C ASP A 64 18.57 -4.22 -9.10
N ASP A 65 18.90 -3.70 -7.92
CA ASP A 65 18.29 -4.12 -6.66
C ASP A 65 16.82 -3.70 -6.60
N ILE A 66 15.94 -4.69 -6.67
CA ILE A 66 14.48 -4.52 -6.60
C ILE A 66 14.03 -3.80 -5.32
N PHE A 67 14.73 -3.96 -4.20
CA PHE A 67 14.36 -3.32 -2.94
C PHE A 67 14.75 -1.84 -2.91
N ALA A 68 15.86 -1.48 -3.57
CA ALA A 68 16.23 -0.08 -3.76
C ALA A 68 15.24 0.59 -4.72
N PHE A 69 14.96 -0.04 -5.86
CA PHE A 69 13.95 0.43 -6.82
C PHE A 69 12.58 0.63 -6.16
N GLY A 70 12.06 -0.40 -5.49
CA GLY A 70 10.75 -0.34 -4.84
C GLY A 70 10.69 0.71 -3.73
N HIS A 71 11.77 0.87 -2.96
CA HIS A 71 11.84 1.94 -1.97
C HIS A 71 11.73 3.32 -2.60
N ASP A 72 12.50 3.61 -3.65
CA ASP A 72 12.60 4.95 -4.21
C ASP A 72 11.29 5.36 -4.88
N VAL A 73 10.64 4.44 -5.61
CA VAL A 73 9.30 4.63 -6.18
C VAL A 73 8.28 4.93 -5.08
N MET A 74 8.21 4.07 -4.05
CA MET A 74 7.19 4.21 -3.00
C MET A 74 7.43 5.43 -2.11
N ARG A 75 8.69 5.80 -1.87
CA ARG A 75 9.05 7.03 -1.15
C ARG A 75 8.63 8.27 -1.93
N SER A 76 8.89 8.29 -3.25
CA SER A 76 8.46 9.40 -4.11
C SER A 76 6.94 9.59 -4.07
N ARG A 77 6.18 8.49 -4.22
CA ARG A 77 4.71 8.50 -4.12
C ARG A 77 4.23 8.99 -2.76
N TRP A 78 4.82 8.48 -1.67
CA TRP A 78 4.46 8.88 -0.32
C TRP A 78 4.71 10.38 -0.06
N LEU A 79 5.84 10.92 -0.52
CA LEU A 79 6.17 12.35 -0.38
C LEU A 79 5.19 13.24 -1.15
N ARG A 80 4.89 12.91 -2.42
CA ARG A 80 3.92 13.65 -3.24
C ARG A 80 2.53 13.66 -2.59
N LEU A 81 2.04 12.49 -2.17
CA LEU A 81 0.76 12.35 -1.51
C LEU A 81 0.70 13.14 -0.19
N SER A 82 1.71 12.98 0.66
CA SER A 82 1.75 13.64 1.97
C SER A 82 1.80 15.17 1.83
N ALA A 83 2.52 15.67 0.83
CA ALA A 83 2.56 17.10 0.53
C ALA A 83 1.18 17.64 0.12
N ALA A 84 0.45 16.93 -0.74
CA ALA A 84 -0.91 17.32 -1.12
C ALA A 84 -1.87 17.29 0.08
N VAL A 85 -1.88 16.21 0.86
CA VAL A 85 -2.75 16.10 2.04
C VAL A 85 -2.43 17.15 3.11
N SER A 86 -1.17 17.56 3.25
CA SER A 86 -0.79 18.60 4.23
C SER A 86 -1.42 19.98 3.97
N ARG A 87 -1.98 20.19 2.78
CA ARG A 87 -2.63 21.45 2.37
C ARG A 87 -4.12 21.51 2.72
N THR A 88 -4.72 20.42 3.18
CA THR A 88 -6.14 20.36 3.58
C THR A 88 -6.28 19.94 5.04
N ARG A 89 -7.39 20.32 5.67
CA ARG A 89 -7.81 19.82 6.99
C ARG A 89 -8.88 18.72 6.89
N ARG A 90 -9.42 18.50 5.68
CA ARG A 90 -10.53 17.56 5.45
C ARG A 90 -10.13 16.11 5.65
N ILE A 91 -8.89 15.77 5.32
CA ILE A 91 -8.35 14.43 5.46
C ILE A 91 -6.97 14.42 6.12
N THR A 92 -6.67 13.34 6.84
CA THR A 92 -5.34 13.10 7.42
C THR A 92 -4.78 11.74 7.05
N LEU A 93 -3.45 11.61 7.11
CA LEU A 93 -2.72 10.37 6.84
C LEU A 93 -2.20 9.72 8.13
N GLN A 94 -1.90 8.43 8.07
CA GLN A 94 -1.23 7.74 9.16
C GLN A 94 0.14 8.33 9.48
N LYS A 95 0.46 8.41 10.78
CA LYS A 95 1.76 8.87 11.28
C LYS A 95 2.74 7.70 11.34
N ILE A 96 3.85 7.79 10.60
CA ILE A 96 4.91 6.77 10.58
C ILE A 96 6.24 7.48 10.78
N ALA A 97 6.97 7.10 11.84
CA ALA A 97 8.28 7.68 12.11
C ALA A 97 9.38 7.04 11.24
N PRO A 98 10.42 7.80 10.85
CA PRO A 98 11.62 7.23 10.26
C PRO A 98 12.29 6.21 11.19
N GLN A 99 12.87 5.15 10.61
CA GLN A 99 13.53 4.10 11.38
C GLN A 99 14.84 3.65 10.74
N TYR A 100 15.76 3.14 11.54
CA TYR A 100 17.00 2.55 11.05
C TYR A 100 16.72 1.23 10.33
N CYS A 101 17.18 1.13 9.08
CA CYS A 101 17.01 -0.07 8.27
C CYS A 101 18.33 -0.83 8.14
N THR A 102 18.38 -2.07 8.62
CA THR A 102 19.57 -2.93 8.56
C THR A 102 19.94 -3.39 7.14
N TYR A 103 18.97 -3.44 6.21
CA TYR A 103 19.25 -3.76 4.82
C TYR A 103 20.03 -2.64 4.12
N PHE A 104 19.62 -1.38 4.34
CA PHE A 104 20.22 -0.20 3.72
C PHE A 104 21.32 0.46 4.56
N GLY A 105 21.50 0.05 5.82
CA GLY A 105 22.51 0.60 6.73
C GLY A 105 22.31 2.09 7.08
N ARG A 106 21.06 2.58 7.04
CA ARG A 106 20.73 3.99 7.29
C ARG A 106 19.32 4.17 7.85
N VAL A 107 19.08 5.31 8.49
CA VAL A 107 17.71 5.76 8.80
C VAL A 107 16.98 6.07 7.50
N ARG A 108 15.74 5.62 7.39
CA ARG A 108 14.90 5.79 6.20
C ARG A 108 13.54 6.38 6.55
N GLU A 109 13.07 7.23 5.65
CA GLU A 109 11.69 7.72 5.61
C GLU A 109 10.70 6.57 5.31
N PRO A 110 9.44 6.71 5.76
CA PRO A 110 8.39 5.75 5.45
C PRO A 110 8.06 5.72 3.95
N SER A 111 7.77 4.52 3.45
CA SER A 111 7.35 4.26 2.08
C SER A 111 6.25 3.19 2.05
N PRO A 112 5.08 3.45 2.66
CA PRO A 112 4.04 2.44 2.85
C PRO A 112 3.36 2.05 1.53
N ALA A 113 2.88 0.81 1.45
CA ALA A 113 2.10 0.31 0.31
C ALA A 113 0.72 0.97 0.15
N TYR A 114 0.19 1.50 1.25
CA TYR A 114 -1.16 2.04 1.32
C TYR A 114 -1.15 3.34 2.11
N ALA A 115 -1.98 4.30 1.69
CA ALA A 115 -2.36 5.42 2.52
C ALA A 115 -3.60 5.04 3.33
N TRP A 116 -3.55 5.25 4.63
CA TRP A 116 -4.66 5.08 5.54
C TRP A 116 -5.19 6.47 5.88
N VAL A 117 -6.28 6.81 5.20
CA VAL A 117 -6.84 8.15 5.19
C VAL A 117 -7.97 8.21 6.19
N LYS A 118 -8.01 9.26 7.00
CA LYS A 118 -9.14 9.58 7.87
C LYS A 118 -9.81 10.85 7.36
N CYS A 119 -11.12 10.86 7.24
CA CYS A 119 -11.89 12.09 7.03
C CYS A 119 -12.21 12.75 8.37
N GLU A 120 -11.85 14.03 8.50
CA GLU A 120 -11.96 14.79 9.75
C GLU A 120 -13.23 15.63 9.85
N MET A 121 -13.81 16.01 8.70
CA MET A 121 -15.03 16.82 8.66
C MET A 121 -16.24 16.02 9.17
N GLU A 122 -17.18 16.69 9.84
CA GLU A 122 -18.36 16.02 10.40
C GLU A 122 -19.25 15.48 9.29
N GLU A 123 -19.40 16.24 8.19
CA GLU A 123 -20.17 15.89 6.99
C GLU A 123 -19.62 14.69 6.20
N ASP A 124 -18.33 14.37 6.37
CA ASP A 124 -17.67 13.22 5.75
C ASP A 124 -17.61 12.02 6.71
N GLU A 125 -18.74 11.67 7.34
CA GLU A 125 -18.83 10.54 8.28
C GLU A 125 -18.47 9.19 7.62
N ASP A 126 -18.88 9.01 6.36
CA ASP A 126 -18.43 7.91 5.50
C ASP A 126 -17.34 8.41 4.54
N CYS A 127 -16.09 8.12 4.90
CA CYS A 127 -14.93 8.59 4.15
C CYS A 127 -14.76 7.87 2.80
N TYR A 128 -15.30 6.66 2.67
CA TYR A 128 -15.32 5.96 1.37
C TYR A 128 -16.26 6.70 0.41
N GLU A 129 -17.46 7.04 0.85
CA GLU A 129 -18.42 7.80 0.03
C GLU A 129 -17.94 9.22 -0.29
N ALA A 130 -17.31 9.90 0.68
CA ALA A 130 -16.72 11.23 0.47
C ALA A 130 -15.66 11.21 -0.64
N LEU A 131 -14.71 10.27 -0.59
CA LEU A 131 -13.69 10.14 -1.64
C LEU A 131 -14.27 9.63 -2.96
N LEU A 132 -15.31 8.79 -2.93
CA LEU A 132 -15.98 8.33 -4.15
C LEU A 132 -16.62 9.49 -4.91
N LYS A 133 -17.22 10.48 -4.21
CA LYS A 133 -17.74 11.71 -4.83
C LYS A 133 -16.64 12.54 -5.50
N ALA A 134 -15.41 12.49 -4.96
CA ALA A 134 -14.22 13.05 -5.60
C ALA A 134 -13.62 12.14 -6.69
N ASN A 135 -14.36 11.12 -7.14
CA ASN A 135 -13.91 10.11 -8.10
C ASN A 135 -12.72 9.27 -7.62
N ILE A 136 -12.44 9.19 -6.32
CA ILE A 136 -11.34 8.38 -5.77
C ILE A 136 -11.92 7.10 -5.17
N ILE A 137 -11.79 5.99 -5.90
CA ILE A 137 -12.25 4.67 -5.42
C ILE A 137 -11.26 4.12 -4.39
N THR A 138 -11.76 3.83 -3.19
CA THR A 138 -10.95 3.37 -2.06
C THR A 138 -11.48 2.05 -1.46
N ARG A 139 -10.92 1.60 -0.34
CA ARG A 139 -11.46 0.46 0.42
C ARG A 139 -11.89 0.94 1.81
N SER A 140 -13.20 0.92 2.06
CA SER A 140 -13.79 1.35 3.33
C SER A 140 -13.08 0.72 4.53
N GLY A 141 -12.83 1.54 5.54
CA GLY A 141 -12.17 1.12 6.78
C GLY A 141 -12.99 0.14 7.61
N VAL A 142 -14.31 0.10 7.41
CA VAL A 142 -15.21 -0.87 8.06
C VAL A 142 -14.82 -2.31 7.74
N GLN A 143 -14.29 -2.57 6.53
CA GLN A 143 -13.78 -3.89 6.14
C GLN A 143 -12.56 -4.34 6.95
N TYR A 144 -11.93 -3.42 7.68
CA TYR A 144 -10.76 -3.63 8.53
C TYR A 144 -11.08 -3.40 10.02
N GLU A 145 -12.37 -3.43 10.39
CA GLU A 145 -12.84 -3.19 11.77
C GLU A 145 -12.48 -1.78 12.31
N ALA A 146 -12.29 -0.82 11.40
CA ALA A 146 -12.16 0.60 11.75
C ALA A 146 -13.50 1.33 11.58
N SER A 147 -13.58 2.57 12.09
CA SER A 147 -14.74 3.43 11.84
C SER A 147 -14.89 3.75 10.35
N SER A 148 -16.11 4.06 9.90
CA SER A 148 -16.44 4.55 8.54
C SER A 148 -15.64 5.80 8.11
N ARG A 149 -15.14 6.56 9.10
CA ARG A 149 -14.24 7.70 8.88
C ARG A 149 -12.89 7.34 8.26
N TYR A 150 -12.52 6.06 8.19
CA TYR A 150 -11.28 5.65 7.55
C TYR A 150 -11.50 4.98 6.21
N THR A 151 -10.52 5.13 5.33
CA THR A 151 -10.45 4.38 4.08
C THR A 151 -9.01 4.16 3.64
N ARG A 152 -8.78 3.11 2.83
CA ARG A 152 -7.46 2.71 2.36
C ARG A 152 -7.29 2.98 0.87
N ILE A 153 -6.25 3.75 0.52
CA ILE A 153 -5.82 4.02 -0.85
C ILE A 153 -4.59 3.17 -1.19
N SER A 154 -4.57 2.57 -2.37
CA SER A 154 -3.44 1.78 -2.86
C SER A 154 -2.39 2.65 -3.54
N LEU A 155 -1.15 2.61 -3.06
CA LEU A 155 -0.01 3.32 -3.64
C LEU A 155 0.86 2.42 -4.53
N LEU A 156 0.42 1.17 -4.79
CA LEU A 156 1.18 0.13 -5.50
C LEU A 156 0.81 -0.03 -6.99
N LYS A 157 -0.12 0.77 -7.52
CA LYS A 157 -0.62 0.62 -8.90
C LYS A 157 0.36 1.22 -9.93
N SER A 158 -0.02 1.36 -11.20
CA SER A 158 0.82 2.03 -12.20
C SER A 158 1.07 3.50 -11.83
N ASP A 159 2.01 4.14 -12.53
CA ASP A 159 2.22 5.58 -12.39
C ASP A 159 0.98 6.35 -12.86
N ASP A 160 0.33 5.95 -13.97
CA ASP A 160 -0.92 6.56 -14.44
C ASP A 160 -2.02 6.56 -13.37
N ASP A 161 -2.20 5.41 -12.68
CA ASP A 161 -3.16 5.29 -11.58
C ASP A 161 -2.81 6.22 -10.41
N PHE A 162 -1.52 6.41 -10.15
CA PHE A 162 -1.05 7.29 -9.08
C PHE A 162 -1.19 8.76 -9.48
N ASP A 163 -0.90 9.13 -10.73
CA ASP A 163 -0.99 10.50 -11.21
C ASP A 163 -2.46 10.96 -11.28
N VAL A 164 -3.40 10.11 -11.72
CA VAL A 164 -4.85 10.41 -11.66
C VAL A 164 -5.33 10.52 -10.21
N LEU A 165 -4.80 9.72 -9.28
CA LEU A 165 -5.09 9.87 -7.85
C LEU A 165 -4.63 11.25 -7.35
N MET A 166 -3.43 11.69 -7.73
CA MET A 166 -2.90 12.99 -7.33
C MET A 166 -3.71 14.15 -7.89
N GLU A 167 -4.10 14.10 -9.17
CA GLU A 167 -4.96 15.10 -9.81
C GLU A 167 -6.29 15.26 -9.05
N ARG A 168 -7.01 14.16 -8.82
CA ARG A 168 -8.30 14.19 -8.09
C ARG A 168 -8.15 14.65 -6.64
N LEU A 169 -7.03 14.32 -6.02
CA LEU A 169 -6.72 14.76 -4.66
C LEU A 169 -6.43 16.25 -4.61
N GLU A 170 -5.73 16.79 -5.60
CA GLU A 170 -5.46 18.23 -5.70
C GLU A 170 -6.75 19.01 -5.93
N ASP A 171 -7.65 18.52 -6.79
CA ASP A 171 -8.99 19.10 -6.97
C ASP A 171 -9.78 19.14 -5.65
N LEU A 172 -9.76 18.04 -4.88
CA LEU A 172 -10.40 17.98 -3.56
C LEU A 172 -9.80 19.01 -2.60
N VAL A 173 -8.48 19.10 -2.56
CA VAL A 173 -7.76 20.04 -1.68
C VAL A 173 -8.02 21.49 -2.05
N ASP A 174 -8.15 21.80 -3.34
CA ASP A 174 -8.40 23.17 -3.79
C ASP A 174 -9.86 23.58 -3.61
N ALA A 175 -10.82 22.65 -3.74
CA ALA A 175 -12.22 22.89 -3.38
C ALA A 175 -12.36 23.29 -1.89
N ASP A 176 -11.64 22.62 -0.98
CA ASP A 176 -11.68 22.93 0.45
C ASP A 176 -11.23 24.37 0.76
N LYS A 177 -10.27 24.92 0.01
CA LYS A 177 -9.82 26.31 0.19
C LYS A 177 -10.89 27.33 -0.22
N TYR A 178 -11.66 27.03 -1.26
CA TYR A 178 -12.73 27.91 -1.72
C TYR A 178 -13.85 27.99 -0.68
N ASP A 179 -14.23 26.87 -0.07
CA ASP A 179 -15.26 26.85 0.98
C ASP A 179 -14.80 27.58 2.25
N ASP A 180 -13.55 27.40 2.68
CA ASP A 180 -12.95 28.15 3.80
C ASP A 180 -12.97 29.68 3.54
N SER A 181 -12.71 30.11 2.29
CA SER A 181 -12.69 31.53 1.93
C SER A 181 -14.08 32.19 1.96
N ASN A 182 -15.13 31.47 1.55
CA ASN A 182 -16.51 31.96 1.58
C ASN A 182 -17.10 31.96 3.00
N GLY A 183 -16.74 30.98 3.84
CA GLY A 183 -17.10 30.94 5.26
C GLY A 183 -16.49 32.08 6.08
N SER A 184 -15.31 32.57 5.70
CA SER A 184 -14.66 33.71 6.38
C SER A 184 -15.22 35.09 6.01
N SER A 185 -15.96 35.20 4.90
CA SER A 185 -16.56 36.47 4.43
C SER A 185 -17.96 36.73 5.02
N SER A 186 -18.43 35.87 5.93
CA SER A 186 -19.78 35.92 6.52
C SER A 186 -19.80 36.12 8.04
N MET A 187 -18.74 36.69 8.62
CA MET A 187 -18.72 37.24 9.99
C MET A 187 -18.59 38.76 10.00
#